data_AF-A0A7Z8Z8I3-F1
#
_entry.id   AF-A0A7Z8Z8I3-F1
#
_cell.length_a   1.000
_cell.length_b   1.000
_cell.length_c   1.000
_cell.angle_alpha   90.00
_cell.angle_beta   90.00
_cell.angle_gamma   90.00
#
_symmetry.space_group_name_H-M   'P 1'
#
loop_
_entity.id
_entity.type
_entity.pdbx_description
1 polymer ?
#
loop_
_entity_poly.entity_id
_entity_poly.type
_entity_poly.pdbx_seq_one_letter_code
_entity_poly.pdbx_strand_id
1 'polypeptide(L)'
;MKNRTLGSILIVAGTTIGAGMLAMPLASAGVGFGVTLGLLIALWALMCYTALLLLEVYQHVPADMGLGSLAARYLGRYGQWVTGCCMLFLMYALTAAYISGAGELLASSLNQWLQWDLPPAGGVLLFTGIGGAVVCLGTSLVDLFNRFLFSAKIIFLAIMLALLLPHIHQIKPADPTASAGAGALGDPGYLYLFWFSRQRAEHRQLS
;
A
#
# COMPACT_ATOMS: atom_id res chain seq x y z
N MET A 1 -19.04 -22.90 -16.03
CA MET A 1 -17.56 -22.91 -16.17
C MET A 1 -16.97 -21.96 -15.14
N LYS A 2 -16.25 -22.47 -14.13
CA LYS A 2 -15.67 -21.65 -13.05
C LYS A 2 -14.52 -20.84 -13.64
N ASN A 3 -14.76 -19.55 -13.93
CA ASN A 3 -13.83 -18.71 -14.67
C ASN A 3 -12.60 -18.38 -13.79
N ARG A 4 -11.60 -19.25 -13.81
CA ARG A 4 -10.41 -19.15 -12.95
C ARG A 4 -9.57 -17.90 -13.25
N THR A 5 -9.67 -17.34 -14.46
CA THR A 5 -8.98 -16.10 -14.84
C THR A 5 -9.54 -14.87 -14.15
N LEU A 6 -10.87 -14.78 -13.96
CA LEU A 6 -11.46 -13.72 -13.16
C LEU A 6 -10.98 -13.81 -11.70
N GLY A 7 -10.90 -15.03 -11.14
CA GLY A 7 -10.35 -15.24 -9.81
C GLY A 7 -8.91 -14.73 -9.68
N SER A 8 -8.02 -15.10 -10.61
CA SER A 8 -6.62 -14.65 -10.58
C SER A 8 -6.47 -13.15 -10.78
N ILE A 9 -7.24 -12.53 -11.68
CA ILE A 9 -7.21 -11.07 -11.90
C ILE A 9 -7.66 -10.33 -10.63
N LEU A 10 -8.72 -10.81 -9.97
CA LEU A 10 -9.23 -10.19 -8.74
C LEU A 10 -8.23 -10.30 -7.58
N ILE A 11 -7.51 -11.42 -7.45
CA ILE A 11 -6.46 -11.57 -6.44
C ILE A 11 -5.33 -10.57 -6.70
N VAL A 12 -4.83 -10.51 -7.94
CA VAL A 12 -3.74 -9.57 -8.31
C VAL A 12 -4.19 -8.13 -8.08
N ALA A 13 -5.38 -7.74 -8.56
CA ALA A 13 -5.94 -6.42 -8.33
C ALA A 13 -6.15 -6.11 -6.83
N GLY A 14 -6.53 -7.11 -6.04
CA GLY A 14 -6.69 -6.95 -4.58
C GLY A 14 -5.38 -6.68 -3.86
N THR A 15 -4.27 -7.27 -4.32
CA THR A 15 -2.94 -6.99 -3.76
C THR A 15 -2.37 -5.64 -4.18
N THR A 16 -2.71 -5.14 -5.37
CA THR A 16 -2.26 -3.82 -5.83
C THR A 16 -3.03 -2.70 -5.14
N ILE A 17 -4.34 -2.87 -4.94
CA ILE A 17 -5.12 -1.97 -4.11
C ILE A 17 -4.89 -2.39 -2.64
N GLY A 18 -3.79 -1.96 -2.04
CA GLY A 18 -3.43 -2.28 -0.65
C GLY A 18 -3.77 -1.18 0.37
N ALA A 19 -3.34 -1.36 1.62
CA ALA A 19 -3.46 -0.36 2.69
C ALA A 19 -2.72 0.97 2.36
N GLY A 20 -1.65 0.89 1.57
CA GLY A 20 -0.87 2.04 1.13
C GLY A 20 -1.69 3.09 0.35
N MET A 21 -2.79 2.69 -0.29
CA MET A 21 -3.65 3.62 -1.04
C MET A 21 -4.33 4.66 -0.14
N LEU A 22 -4.59 4.36 1.14
CA LEU A 22 -5.17 5.33 2.08
C LEU A 22 -4.11 6.23 2.72
N ALA A 23 -2.89 5.69 2.91
CA ALA A 23 -1.78 6.42 3.51
C ALA A 23 -1.09 7.38 2.53
N MET A 24 -1.04 7.03 1.24
CA MET A 24 -0.31 7.83 0.24
C MET A 24 -0.90 9.23 -0.03
N PRO A 25 -2.23 9.43 -0.10
CA PRO A 25 -2.80 10.77 -0.27
C PRO A 25 -2.38 11.72 0.86
N LEU A 26 -2.40 11.25 2.11
CA LEU A 26 -1.95 12.00 3.28
C LEU A 26 -0.46 12.37 3.19
N ALA A 27 0.40 11.45 2.74
CA ALA A 27 1.81 11.73 2.53
C ALA A 27 2.08 12.71 1.37
N SER A 28 1.28 12.65 0.29
CA SER A 28 1.44 13.47 -0.90
C SER A 28 0.87 14.89 -0.79
N ALA A 29 -0.01 15.14 0.19
CA ALA A 29 -0.60 16.45 0.44
C ALA A 29 0.45 17.56 0.65
N GLY A 30 1.66 17.21 1.13
CA GLY A 30 2.77 18.14 1.35
C GLY A 30 3.70 18.38 0.15
N VAL A 31 3.59 17.61 -0.94
CA VAL A 31 4.57 17.61 -2.07
C VAL A 31 4.07 18.44 -3.27
N GLY A 32 2.78 18.76 -3.31
CA GLY A 32 2.14 19.52 -4.38
C GLY A 32 1.59 18.63 -5.51
N PHE A 33 0.51 19.09 -6.15
CA PHE A 33 -0.28 18.30 -7.08
C PHE A 33 0.50 17.85 -8.33
N GLY A 34 1.24 18.78 -8.97
CA GLY A 34 1.98 18.48 -10.20
C GLY A 34 3.10 17.45 -10.01
N VAL A 35 3.88 17.60 -8.93
CA VAL A 35 4.97 16.66 -8.59
C VAL A 35 4.40 15.29 -8.22
N THR A 36 3.33 15.26 -7.42
CA THR A 36 2.66 14.01 -7.03
C THR A 36 2.09 13.27 -8.25
N LEU A 37 1.45 13.98 -9.18
CA LEU A 37 0.90 13.39 -10.39
C LEU A 37 2.00 12.85 -11.32
N GLY A 38 3.10 13.59 -11.47
CA GLY A 38 4.28 13.13 -12.21
C GLY A 38 4.89 11.85 -11.59
N LEU A 39 5.05 11.81 -10.26
CA LEU A 39 5.53 10.63 -9.55
C LEU A 39 4.57 9.43 -9.69
N LEU A 40 3.26 9.66 -9.63
CA LEU A 40 2.26 8.61 -9.80
C LEU A 40 2.34 7.97 -11.19
N ILE A 41 2.43 8.79 -12.24
CA ILE A 41 2.57 8.31 -13.63
C ILE A 41 3.90 7.57 -13.82
N ALA A 42 5.01 8.11 -13.27
CA ALA A 42 6.32 7.49 -13.38
C ALA A 42 6.38 6.12 -12.67
N LEU A 43 5.87 6.03 -11.44
CA LEU A 43 5.79 4.77 -10.69
C LEU A 43 4.86 3.78 -11.37
N TRP A 44 3.72 4.24 -11.90
CA TRP A 44 2.82 3.39 -12.67
C TRP A 44 3.51 2.82 -13.92
N ALA A 45 4.21 3.64 -14.70
CA ALA A 45 4.94 3.20 -15.89
C ALA A 45 6.05 2.20 -15.54
N LEU A 46 6.81 2.45 -14.47
CA LEU A 46 7.86 1.55 -13.98
C LEU A 46 7.28 0.18 -13.56
N MET A 47 6.18 0.18 -12.80
CA MET A 47 5.51 -1.05 -12.36
C MET A 47 4.91 -1.82 -13.55
N CYS A 48 4.31 -1.13 -14.52
CA CYS A 48 3.83 -1.75 -15.76
C CYS A 48 4.99 -2.35 -16.59
N TYR A 49 6.10 -1.62 -16.74
CA TYR A 49 7.27 -2.09 -17.48
C TYR A 49 7.86 -3.36 -16.86
N THR A 50 8.07 -3.36 -15.54
CA THR A 50 8.58 -4.54 -14.82
C THR A 50 7.64 -5.73 -14.91
N ALA A 51 6.32 -5.51 -14.85
CA ALA A 51 5.33 -6.58 -15.04
C ALA A 51 5.38 -7.17 -16.46
N LEU A 52 5.53 -6.34 -17.50
CA LEU A 52 5.69 -6.79 -18.89
C LEU A 52 6.97 -7.58 -19.10
N LEU A 53 8.09 -7.17 -18.49
CA LEU A 53 9.34 -7.93 -18.53
C LEU A 53 9.20 -9.30 -17.86
N LEU A 54 8.58 -9.36 -16.68
CA LEU A 54 8.30 -10.64 -16.03
C LEU A 54 7.38 -11.52 -16.88
N LEU A 55 6.35 -10.93 -17.50
CA LEU A 55 5.45 -11.64 -18.40
C LEU A 55 6.20 -12.24 -19.60
N GLU A 56 7.08 -11.49 -20.25
CA GLU A 56 7.90 -11.96 -21.37
C GLU A 56 8.76 -13.15 -20.96
N VAL A 57 9.45 -13.05 -19.82
CA VAL A 57 10.29 -14.16 -19.32
C VAL A 57 9.43 -15.39 -19.01
N TYR A 58 8.24 -15.22 -18.43
CA TYR A 58 7.33 -16.32 -18.13
C TYR A 58 6.76 -17.01 -19.37
N GLN A 59 6.72 -16.35 -20.54
CA GLN A 59 6.27 -16.99 -21.79
C GLN A 59 7.28 -18.01 -22.35
N HIS A 60 8.57 -17.84 -22.05
CA HIS A 60 9.65 -18.72 -22.55
C HIS A 60 9.98 -19.88 -21.59
N VAL A 61 9.19 -20.08 -20.55
CA VAL A 61 9.44 -21.02 -19.45
C VAL A 61 8.16 -21.82 -19.16
N PRO A 62 8.25 -23.12 -18.82
CA PRO A 62 7.08 -23.88 -18.43
C PRO A 62 6.38 -23.28 -17.20
N ALA A 63 5.04 -23.38 -17.18
CA ALA A 63 4.16 -22.67 -16.25
C ALA A 63 4.27 -23.13 -14.77
N ASP A 64 5.03 -24.19 -14.50
CA ASP A 64 5.26 -24.75 -13.17
C ASP A 64 6.49 -24.16 -12.45
N MET A 65 7.25 -23.29 -13.12
CA MET A 65 8.42 -22.63 -12.54
C MET A 65 8.04 -21.40 -11.70
N GLY A 66 8.37 -21.44 -10.40
CA GLY A 66 8.31 -20.27 -9.52
C GLY A 66 9.42 -19.25 -9.80
N LEU A 67 9.25 -18.03 -9.27
CA LEU A 67 10.25 -16.94 -9.41
C LEU A 67 11.64 -17.34 -8.92
N GLY A 68 11.75 -18.15 -7.86
CA GLY A 68 13.03 -18.64 -7.36
C GLY A 68 13.74 -19.60 -8.33
N SER A 69 13.00 -20.53 -8.95
CA SER A 69 13.54 -21.42 -10.00
C SER A 69 13.85 -20.67 -11.30
N LEU A 70 13.10 -19.60 -11.59
CA LEU A 70 13.38 -18.70 -12.70
C LEU A 70 14.70 -17.95 -12.48
N ALA A 71 14.91 -17.41 -11.28
CA ALA A 71 16.17 -16.80 -10.88
C ALA A 71 17.33 -17.82 -10.93
N ALA A 72 17.10 -19.07 -10.55
CA ALA A 72 18.09 -20.13 -10.66
C ALA A 72 18.52 -20.38 -12.12
N ARG A 73 17.57 -20.32 -13.06
CA ARG A 73 17.82 -20.58 -14.49
C ARG A 73 18.57 -19.44 -15.17
N TYR A 74 18.24 -18.18 -14.86
CA TYR A 74 18.84 -17.01 -15.52
C TYR A 74 20.05 -16.41 -14.77
N LEU A 75 20.03 -16.41 -13.43
CA LEU A 75 21.08 -15.81 -12.59
C LEU A 75 21.94 -16.87 -11.86
N GLY A 76 21.63 -18.16 -12.02
CA GLY A 76 22.34 -19.25 -11.36
C GLY A 76 21.96 -19.43 -9.88
N ARG A 77 22.70 -20.32 -9.19
CA ARG A 77 22.41 -20.70 -7.79
C ARG A 77 22.49 -19.54 -6.81
N TYR A 78 23.40 -18.60 -7.02
CA TYR A 78 23.53 -17.40 -6.19
C TYR A 78 22.33 -16.47 -6.37
N GLY A 79 21.87 -16.26 -7.61
CA GLY A 79 20.66 -15.48 -7.89
C GLY A 79 19.40 -16.06 -7.25
N GLN A 80 19.25 -17.39 -7.27
CA GLN A 80 18.16 -18.07 -6.58
C GLN A 80 18.11 -17.76 -5.08
N TRP A 81 19.26 -17.78 -4.40
CA TRP A 81 19.34 -17.47 -2.97
C TRP A 81 18.99 -16.02 -2.68
N VAL A 82 19.54 -15.08 -3.46
CA VAL A 82 19.24 -13.65 -3.29
C VAL A 82 17.75 -13.37 -3.51
N THR A 83 17.18 -13.85 -4.63
CA THR A 83 15.75 -13.67 -4.92
C THR A 83 14.87 -14.33 -3.86
N GLY A 84 15.22 -15.54 -3.41
CA GLY A 84 14.50 -16.24 -2.33
C GLY A 84 14.53 -15.46 -1.01
N CYS A 85 15.70 -15.01 -0.58
CA CYS A 85 15.87 -14.20 0.63
C CYS A 85 15.09 -12.89 0.54
N CYS A 86 15.17 -12.17 -0.59
CA CYS A 86 14.39 -10.95 -0.81
C CYS A 86 12.89 -11.21 -0.75
N MET A 87 12.41 -12.31 -1.37
CA MET A 87 10.99 -12.65 -1.36
C MET A 87 10.48 -12.97 0.05
N LEU A 88 11.25 -13.74 0.84
CA LEU A 88 10.90 -14.06 2.23
C LEU A 88 10.92 -12.81 3.11
N PHE A 89 11.94 -11.97 2.98
CA PHE A 89 12.03 -10.71 3.70
C PHE A 89 10.86 -9.77 3.34
N LEU A 90 10.53 -9.65 2.06
CA LEU A 90 9.38 -8.85 1.59
C LEU A 90 8.07 -9.35 2.20
N MET A 91 7.82 -10.67 2.17
CA MET A 91 6.60 -11.26 2.73
C MET A 91 6.51 -11.06 4.24
N TYR A 92 7.63 -11.19 4.96
CA TYR A 92 7.69 -10.91 6.39
C TYR A 92 7.40 -9.43 6.68
N ALA A 93 8.08 -8.51 5.99
CA ALA A 93 7.89 -7.08 6.16
C ALA A 93 6.46 -6.64 5.86
N LEU A 94 5.85 -7.17 4.79
CA LEU A 94 4.45 -6.91 4.46
C LEU A 94 3.53 -7.41 5.58
N THR A 95 3.73 -8.65 6.04
CA THR A 95 2.89 -9.24 7.09
C THR A 95 2.99 -8.43 8.38
N ALA A 96 4.20 -8.06 8.79
CA ALA A 96 4.43 -7.22 9.97
C ALA A 96 3.78 -5.84 9.85
N ALA A 97 3.94 -5.17 8.70
CA ALA A 97 3.34 -3.87 8.45
C ALA A 97 1.80 -3.93 8.47
N TYR A 98 1.21 -4.97 7.87
CA TYR A 98 -0.24 -5.17 7.88
C TYR A 98 -0.76 -5.51 9.27
N ILE A 99 -0.06 -6.35 10.05
CA ILE A 99 -0.44 -6.69 11.42
C ILE A 99 -0.38 -5.47 12.34
N SER A 100 0.68 -4.65 12.25
CA SER A 100 0.81 -3.43 13.04
C SER A 100 -0.28 -2.42 12.67
N GLY A 101 -0.40 -2.08 11.39
CA GLY A 101 -1.36 -1.08 10.93
C GLY A 101 -2.82 -1.50 11.15
N ALA A 102 -3.18 -2.74 10.83
CA ALA A 102 -4.55 -3.22 11.04
C ALA A 102 -4.86 -3.46 12.54
N GLY A 103 -3.88 -3.89 13.34
CA GLY A 103 -4.04 -4.05 14.78
C GLY A 103 -4.30 -2.73 15.51
N GLU A 104 -3.61 -1.65 15.13
CA GLU A 104 -3.85 -0.31 15.65
C GLU A 104 -5.24 0.24 15.23
N LEU A 105 -5.63 0.03 13.97
CA LEU A 105 -6.97 0.39 13.49
C LEU A 105 -8.07 -0.40 14.20
N LEU A 106 -7.83 -1.68 14.49
CA LEU A 106 -8.75 -2.51 15.24
C LEU A 106 -8.87 -2.04 16.70
N ALA A 107 -7.74 -1.77 17.38
CA ALA A 107 -7.71 -1.27 18.75
C ALA A 107 -8.49 0.05 18.88
N SER A 108 -8.22 1.01 17.99
CA SER A 108 -8.90 2.31 17.99
C SER A 108 -10.41 2.19 17.71
N SER A 109 -10.81 1.32 16.78
CA SER A 109 -12.23 1.06 16.49
C SER A 109 -12.96 0.43 17.68
N LEU A 110 -12.34 -0.56 18.36
CA LEU A 110 -12.92 -1.19 19.54
C LEU A 110 -13.06 -0.21 20.71
N ASN A 111 -12.05 0.63 20.95
CA ASN A 111 -12.12 1.61 22.04
C ASN A 111 -13.26 2.62 21.79
N GLN A 112 -13.41 3.10 20.55
CA GLN A 112 -14.50 4.00 20.18
C GLN A 112 -15.89 3.37 20.35
N TRP A 113 -16.06 2.10 19.97
CA TRP A 113 -17.37 1.43 19.99
C TRP A 113 -17.75 0.85 21.35
N LEU A 114 -16.78 0.26 22.06
CA LEU A 114 -17.01 -0.49 23.30
C LEU A 114 -16.59 0.28 24.56
N GLN A 115 -16.01 1.49 24.44
CA GLN A 115 -15.46 2.29 25.55
C GLN A 115 -14.46 1.49 26.40
N TRP A 116 -13.69 0.62 25.75
CA TRP A 116 -12.74 -0.27 26.39
C TRP A 116 -11.32 0.21 26.14
N ASP A 117 -10.56 0.51 27.20
CA ASP A 117 -9.14 0.87 27.10
C ASP A 117 -8.28 -0.36 26.78
N LEU A 118 -8.36 -0.83 25.54
CA LEU A 118 -7.42 -1.79 25.01
C LEU A 118 -6.11 -1.09 24.60
N PRO A 119 -4.96 -1.51 25.15
CA PRO A 119 -3.68 -1.02 24.67
C PRO A 119 -3.44 -1.46 23.21
N PRO A 120 -2.64 -0.71 22.42
CA PRO A 120 -2.37 -1.04 21.01
C PRO A 120 -1.83 -2.47 20.80
N ALA A 121 -0.98 -2.94 21.72
CA ALA A 121 -0.46 -4.31 21.72
C ALA A 121 -1.57 -5.36 21.80
N GLY A 122 -2.66 -5.08 22.53
CA GLY A 122 -3.84 -5.94 22.61
C GLY A 122 -4.53 -6.08 21.26
N GLY A 123 -4.74 -4.97 20.54
CA GLY A 123 -5.33 -5.00 19.19
C GLY A 123 -4.50 -5.76 18.17
N VAL A 124 -3.17 -5.61 18.22
CA VAL A 124 -2.23 -6.36 17.36
C VAL A 124 -2.29 -7.86 17.63
N LEU A 125 -2.29 -8.28 18.91
CA LEU A 125 -2.40 -9.69 19.29
C LEU A 125 -3.75 -10.28 18.87
N LEU A 126 -4.84 -9.53 19.07
CA LEU A 126 -6.19 -9.97 18.72
C LEU A 126 -6.35 -10.10 17.19
N PHE A 127 -5.86 -9.12 16.43
CA PHE A 127 -5.83 -9.16 14.96
C PHE A 127 -5.01 -10.34 14.45
N THR A 128 -3.82 -10.57 15.02
CA THR A 128 -2.95 -11.69 14.66
C THR A 128 -3.60 -13.04 14.99
N GLY A 129 -4.25 -13.15 16.15
CA GLY A 129 -4.95 -14.37 16.56
C GLY A 129 -6.10 -14.73 15.62
N ILE A 130 -6.96 -13.75 15.30
CA ILE A 130 -8.09 -13.96 14.38
C ILE A 130 -7.58 -14.24 12.96
N GLY A 131 -6.70 -13.38 12.42
CA GLY A 131 -6.18 -13.52 11.07
C GLY A 131 -5.38 -14.81 10.88
N GLY A 132 -4.52 -15.13 11.86
CA GLY A 132 -3.74 -16.37 11.88
C GLY A 132 -4.63 -17.61 11.94
N ALA A 133 -5.66 -17.62 12.79
CA ALA A 133 -6.61 -18.73 12.87
C ALA A 133 -7.33 -18.97 11.53
N VAL A 134 -7.78 -17.91 10.85
CA VAL A 134 -8.42 -18.03 9.52
C VAL A 134 -7.48 -18.63 8.49
N VAL A 135 -6.21 -18.23 8.49
CA VAL A 135 -5.19 -18.80 7.58
C VAL A 135 -4.91 -20.27 7.89
N CYS A 136 -4.82 -20.64 9.17
CA CYS A 136 -4.60 -22.03 9.60
C CYS A 136 -5.81 -22.94 9.31
N LEU A 137 -7.05 -22.43 9.37
CA LEU A 137 -8.28 -23.21 9.15
C LEU A 137 -8.49 -23.61 7.68
N GLY A 138 -7.89 -22.88 6.72
CA GLY A 138 -7.81 -23.38 5.35
C GLY A 138 -7.72 -22.31 4.26
N THR A 139 -6.96 -22.63 3.21
CA THR A 139 -6.76 -21.77 2.03
C THR A 139 -8.04 -21.47 1.26
N SER A 140 -9.06 -22.34 1.33
CA SER A 140 -10.37 -22.10 0.72
C SER A 140 -11.17 -20.99 1.42
N LEU A 141 -11.04 -20.84 2.74
CA LEU A 141 -11.67 -19.75 3.48
C LEU A 141 -10.98 -18.42 3.18
N VAL A 142 -9.64 -18.43 3.12
CA VAL A 142 -8.85 -17.25 2.73
C VAL A 142 -9.22 -16.77 1.33
N ASP A 143 -9.35 -17.67 0.37
CA ASP A 143 -9.74 -17.32 -1.00
C ASP A 143 -11.16 -16.72 -1.07
N LEU A 144 -12.11 -17.27 -0.31
CA LEU A 144 -13.47 -16.74 -0.22
C LEU A 144 -13.49 -15.34 0.43
N PHE A 145 -12.79 -15.18 1.56
CA PHE A 145 -12.66 -13.90 2.25
C PHE A 145 -12.03 -12.85 1.35
N ASN A 146 -10.95 -13.19 0.66
CA ASN A 146 -10.29 -12.28 -0.25
C ASN A 146 -11.23 -11.81 -1.37
N ARG A 147 -12.02 -12.73 -1.95
CA ARG A 147 -13.00 -12.38 -3.00
C ARG A 147 -14.11 -11.47 -2.47
N PHE A 148 -14.61 -11.74 -1.27
CA PHE A 148 -15.63 -10.93 -0.61
C PHE A 148 -15.10 -9.53 -0.27
N LEU A 149 -13.95 -9.44 0.39
CA LEU A 149 -13.30 -8.18 0.76
C LEU A 149 -12.99 -7.33 -0.46
N PHE A 150 -12.56 -7.94 -1.56
CA PHE A 150 -12.35 -7.23 -2.82
C PHE A 150 -13.66 -6.63 -3.36
N SER A 151 -14.74 -7.41 -3.41
CA SER A 151 -16.04 -6.86 -3.85
C SER A 151 -16.53 -5.72 -2.96
N ALA A 152 -16.40 -5.87 -1.64
CA ALA A 152 -16.77 -4.84 -0.68
C ALA A 152 -15.94 -3.57 -0.90
N LYS A 153 -14.63 -3.71 -1.13
CA LYS A 153 -13.70 -2.61 -1.36
C LYS A 153 -14.05 -1.81 -2.62
N ILE A 154 -14.45 -2.46 -3.70
CA ILE A 154 -14.91 -1.78 -4.92
C ILE A 154 -16.22 -1.01 -4.67
N ILE A 155 -17.16 -1.60 -3.92
CA ILE A 155 -18.43 -0.94 -3.56
C ILE A 155 -18.15 0.29 -2.70
N PHE A 156 -17.33 0.16 -1.64
CA PHE A 156 -16.94 1.28 -0.78
C PHE A 156 -16.24 2.39 -1.57
N LEU A 157 -15.35 2.03 -2.50
CA LEU A 157 -14.70 3.01 -3.37
C LEU A 157 -15.72 3.77 -4.23
N ALA A 158 -16.68 3.06 -4.84
CA ALA A 158 -17.72 3.68 -5.67
C ALA A 158 -18.62 4.62 -4.85
N ILE A 159 -19.02 4.19 -3.65
CA ILE A 159 -19.80 5.02 -2.71
C ILE A 159 -19.01 6.26 -2.30
N MET A 160 -17.76 6.08 -1.87
CA MET A 160 -16.90 7.21 -1.48
C MET A 160 -16.75 8.20 -2.62
N LEU A 161 -16.48 7.74 -3.85
CA LEU A 161 -16.36 8.62 -5.01
C LEU A 161 -17.67 9.39 -5.29
N ALA A 162 -18.82 8.72 -5.20
CA ALA A 162 -20.13 9.35 -5.36
C ALA A 162 -20.43 10.42 -4.29
N LEU A 163 -19.98 10.20 -3.04
CA LEU A 163 -20.16 11.15 -1.94
C LEU A 163 -19.15 12.32 -1.98
N LEU A 164 -17.95 12.09 -2.54
CA LEU A 164 -16.92 13.11 -2.68
C LEU A 164 -17.15 14.03 -3.88
N LEU A 165 -17.73 13.52 -4.98
CA LEU A 165 -18.10 14.31 -6.16
C LEU A 165 -18.90 15.61 -5.85
N PRO A 166 -19.95 15.60 -5.01
CA PRO A 166 -20.69 16.83 -4.67
C PRO A 166 -19.92 17.80 -3.75
N HIS A 167 -18.88 17.33 -3.05
CA HIS A 167 -18.04 18.16 -2.17
C HIS A 167 -16.93 18.91 -2.92
N ILE A 168 -16.77 18.68 -4.23
CA ILE A 168 -15.86 19.45 -5.09
C ILE A 168 -16.57 20.74 -5.52
N HIS A 169 -16.67 21.71 -4.62
CA HIS A 169 -17.12 23.08 -4.94
C HIS A 169 -16.03 24.12 -4.65
N GLN A 170 -15.58 24.77 -5.73
CA GLN A 170 -14.94 26.10 -5.85
C GLN A 170 -13.50 26.26 -5.30
N ILE A 171 -12.50 25.75 -6.03
CA ILE A 171 -11.16 26.39 -6.03
C ILE A 171 -11.31 27.71 -6.78
N LYS A 172 -11.34 28.82 -6.04
CA LYS A 172 -11.40 30.19 -6.56
C LYS A 172 -10.07 30.51 -7.29
N PRO A 173 -10.06 30.90 -8.58
CA PRO A 173 -8.84 31.30 -9.25
C PRO A 173 -8.38 32.69 -8.81
N ALA A 174 -7.07 32.81 -8.59
CA ALA A 174 -6.25 34.03 -8.55
C ALA A 174 -6.39 35.01 -7.36
N ASP A 175 -5.45 34.93 -6.42
CA ASP A 175 -4.89 36.11 -5.74
C ASP A 175 -3.51 36.41 -6.34
N PRO A 176 -3.27 37.57 -6.99
CA PRO A 176 -2.01 37.92 -7.65
C PRO A 176 -0.88 38.35 -6.69
N THR A 177 -1.02 38.11 -5.38
CA THR A 177 -0.01 38.48 -4.37
C THR A 177 0.94 37.34 -3.97
N ALA A 178 0.72 36.10 -4.47
CA ALA A 178 1.54 34.93 -4.14
C ALA A 178 2.82 34.77 -5.00
N SER A 179 3.16 35.75 -5.85
CA SER A 179 4.39 35.73 -6.66
C SER A 179 5.64 36.22 -5.92
N ALA A 180 5.52 36.71 -4.68
CA ALA A 180 6.67 37.17 -3.89
C ALA A 180 7.37 36.06 -3.06
N GLY A 181 6.73 34.91 -2.84
CA GLY A 181 7.28 33.81 -2.02
C GLY A 181 7.72 32.56 -2.79
N ALA A 182 7.32 32.42 -4.06
CA ALA A 182 7.54 31.21 -4.85
C ALA A 182 9.00 31.01 -5.31
N GLY A 183 9.83 32.06 -5.26
CA GLY A 183 11.25 31.97 -5.63
C GLY A 183 12.12 31.22 -4.62
N ALA A 184 11.69 31.10 -3.36
CA ALA A 184 12.48 30.45 -2.30
C ALA A 184 12.17 28.96 -2.11
N LEU A 185 11.05 28.46 -2.67
CA LEU A 185 10.58 27.08 -2.48
C LEU A 185 11.14 26.08 -3.50
N GLY A 186 11.85 26.57 -4.52
CA GLY A 186 12.48 25.74 -5.55
C GLY A 186 13.88 25.23 -5.18
N ASP A 187 14.40 25.61 -4.01
CA ASP A 187 15.75 25.27 -3.58
C ASP A 187 15.72 23.97 -2.74
N PRO A 188 16.34 22.86 -3.20
CA PRO A 188 16.33 21.58 -2.49
C PRO A 188 16.81 21.66 -1.03
N GLY A 189 17.66 22.65 -0.71
CA GLY A 189 18.17 22.89 0.65
C GLY A 189 17.10 23.29 1.67
N TYR A 190 16.05 24.01 1.25
CA TYR A 190 14.96 24.43 2.15
C TYR A 190 14.06 23.26 2.54
N LEU A 191 13.89 22.28 1.64
CA LEU A 191 13.08 21.08 1.92
C LEU A 191 13.71 20.22 3.00
N TYR A 192 15.05 20.06 2.99
CA TYR A 192 15.77 19.30 4.01
C TYR A 192 15.73 19.99 5.39
N LEU A 193 15.92 21.31 5.46
CA LEU A 193 15.87 22.06 6.72
C LEU A 193 14.46 22.09 7.33
N PHE A 194 13.42 22.14 6.51
CA PHE A 194 12.03 22.08 6.98
C PHE A 194 11.66 20.67 7.49
N TRP A 195 12.10 19.62 6.80
CA TRP A 195 11.90 18.24 7.26
C TRP A 195 12.66 17.95 8.57
N PHE A 196 13.91 18.41 8.68
CA PHE A 196 14.74 18.18 9.87
C PHE A 196 14.25 18.97 11.09
N SER A 197 13.72 20.18 10.90
CA SER A 197 13.12 20.97 11.98
C SER A 197 11.79 20.37 12.47
N ARG A 198 11.00 19.76 11.56
CA ARG A 198 9.75 19.07 11.91
C ARG A 198 10.00 17.76 12.68
N GLN A 199 10.97 16.93 12.27
CA GLN A 199 11.35 15.73 13.05
C GLN A 199 11.85 16.07 14.46
N ARG A 200 12.57 17.19 14.62
CA ARG A 200 13.08 17.63 15.93
C ARG A 200 11.98 18.15 16.87
N ALA A 201 10.85 18.63 16.32
CA ALA A 201 9.71 19.06 17.11
C ALA A 201 8.91 17.88 17.70
N GLU A 202 8.77 16.78 16.95
CA GLU A 202 8.04 15.58 17.41
C GLU A 202 8.80 14.82 18.51
N HIS A 203 10.13 14.79 18.47
CA HIS A 203 10.95 14.21 19.54
C HIS A 203 10.89 14.99 20.87
N ARG A 204 10.49 16.27 20.87
CA ARG A 204 10.40 17.10 22.08
C ARG A 204 9.03 17.01 22.77
N GLN A 205 8.04 16.36 22.15
CA GLN A 205 6.73 16.11 22.75
C GLN A 205 6.61 14.73 23.42
N LEU A 206 7.64 13.89 23.30
CA LEU A 206 7.69 12.53 23.88
C LEU A 206 8.71 12.42 25.04
N SER A 207 9.20 13.55 25.57
CA SER A 207 10.09 13.63 26.75
C SER A 207 9.44 14.42 27.88
#